data_AF-A0A2P2P6D8-F1
#
_entry.id   AF-A0A2P2P6D8-F1
#
_cell.length_a   1.000
_cell.length_b   1.000
_cell.length_c   1.000
_cell.angle_alpha   90.00
_cell.angle_beta   90.00
_cell.angle_gamma   90.00
#
_symmetry.space_group_name_H-M   'P 1'
#
loop_
_entity.id
_entity.type
_entity.pdbx_description
1 polymer ?
#
loop_
_entity_poly.entity_id
_entity_poly.type
_entity_poly.pdbx_seq_one_letter_code
_entity_poly.pdbx_strand_id
1 'polypeptide(L)' 'MVKYWVTFNEPNVAAIRGYRSGVFPPSHCSGTFRNCSSGDSEREPFIAAHNMILSHAAVVDVYQTMYQVHG' A
#
# COMPACT_ATOMS: atom_id res chain seq x y z
N MET A 1 -5.88 -26.57 -3.28
CA MET A 1 -5.31 -25.49 -2.43
C MET A 1 -4.57 -24.50 -3.31
N VAL A 2 -4.65 -23.21 -2.99
CA VAL A 2 -3.92 -22.15 -3.71
C VAL A 2 -2.43 -22.23 -3.35
N LYS A 3 -1.56 -22.23 -4.36
CA LYS A 3 -0.10 -22.42 -4.19
C LYS A 3 0.72 -21.14 -4.37
N TYR A 4 0.14 -20.13 -5.02
CA TYR A 4 0.80 -18.87 -5.31
C TYR A 4 -0.07 -17.74 -4.77
N TRP A 5 0.53 -16.94 -3.89
CA TRP A 5 -0.12 -15.81 -3.25
C TRP A 5 0.63 -14.53 -3.59
N VAL A 6 -0.12 -13.46 -3.80
CA VAL A 6 0.39 -12.10 -3.97
C VAL A 6 -0.25 -11.25 -2.88
N THR A 7 0.55 -10.49 -2.14
CA THR A 7 0.03 -9.65 -1.05
C THR A 7 -0.55 -8.32 -1.57
N PHE A 8 0.19 -7.64 -2.44
CA PHE A 8 -0.19 -6.36 -3.03
C PHE A 8 0.09 -6.39 -4.54
N ASN A 9 -0.80 -5.82 -5.32
CA ASN A 9 -0.63 -5.72 -6.77
C ASN A 9 0.42 -4.65 -7.14
N GLU A 10 0.19 -3.40 -6.72
CA GLU A 10 1.00 -2.24 -7.13
C GLU A 10 1.06 -1.21 -5.99
N PRO A 11 1.87 -1.45 -4.95
CA PRO A 11 1.94 -0.55 -3.80
C PRO A 11 2.46 0.86 -4.17
N ASN A 12 3.33 0.96 -5.18
CA ASN A 12 3.79 2.24 -5.71
C ASN A 12 2.65 3.06 -6.32
N VAL A 13 1.76 2.41 -7.08
CA VAL A 13 0.59 3.07 -7.70
C VAL A 13 -0.40 3.44 -6.62
N ALA A 14 -0.67 2.55 -5.66
CA ALA A 14 -1.56 2.81 -4.53
C ALA A 14 -1.10 4.03 -3.71
N ALA A 15 0.19 4.10 -3.34
CA ALA A 15 0.72 5.22 -2.58
C ALA A 15 0.60 6.55 -3.33
N ILE A 16 0.98 6.59 -4.62
CA ILE A 16 0.96 7.83 -5.41
C ILE A 16 -0.47 8.24 -5.77
N ARG A 17 -1.32 7.30 -6.20
CA ARG A 17 -2.69 7.61 -6.63
C ARG A 17 -3.64 7.83 -5.46
N GLY A 18 -3.41 7.18 -4.32
CA GLY A 18 -4.22 7.33 -3.11
C GLY A 18 -3.88 8.56 -2.28
N TYR A 19 -2.58 8.91 -2.17
CA TYR A 19 -2.09 9.87 -1.17
C TYR A 19 -1.29 11.04 -1.74
N ARG A 20 -0.91 11.03 -3.03
CA ARG A 20 -0.22 12.17 -3.68
C ARG A 20 -1.11 12.93 -4.64
N SER A 21 -1.72 12.20 -5.57
CA SER A 21 -2.56 12.78 -6.63
C SER A 21 -4.06 12.70 -6.33
N GLY A 22 -4.46 11.92 -5.31
CA GLY A 22 -5.84 11.78 -4.88
C GLY A 22 -6.79 11.30 -5.99
N VAL A 23 -6.32 10.42 -6.88
CA VAL A 23 -7.12 9.86 -7.98
C VAL A 23 -7.84 8.58 -7.56
N PHE A 24 -7.22 7.80 -6.66
CA PHE A 24 -7.79 6.58 -6.10
C PHE A 24 -8.17 6.82 -4.63
N PRO A 25 -9.11 6.03 -4.07
CA PRO A 25 -9.36 6.05 -2.64
C PRO A 25 -8.06 5.89 -1.82
N PRO A 26 -7.88 6.59 -0.69
CA PRO A 26 -8.85 7.48 -0.03
C PRO A 26 -8.95 8.89 -0.63
N SER A 27 -8.34 9.14 -1.78
CA SER A 27 -8.34 10.44 -2.48
C SER A 27 -7.71 11.56 -1.65
N HIS A 28 -6.68 11.22 -0.87
CA HIS A 28 -5.91 12.20 -0.13
C HIS A 28 -4.89 12.88 -1.03
N CYS A 29 -4.83 14.20 -0.96
CA CYS A 29 -3.78 15.02 -1.56
C CYS A 29 -3.79 16.44 -0.99
N SER A 30 -2.69 17.16 -1.12
CA SER A 30 -2.64 18.60 -0.90
C SER A 30 -3.44 19.34 -1.99
N GLY A 31 -4.10 20.45 -1.61
CA GLY A 31 -4.93 21.25 -2.52
C GLY A 31 -4.25 21.74 -3.81
N THR A 32 -2.91 21.80 -3.82
CA THR A 32 -2.10 22.16 -4.99
C THR A 32 -2.07 21.09 -6.08
N PHE A 33 -2.33 19.83 -5.76
CA PHE A 33 -2.35 18.73 -6.74
C PHE A 33 -3.74 18.55 -7.35
N ARG A 34 -4.78 18.66 -6.51
CA ARG A 34 -6.20 18.55 -6.87
C ARG A 34 -7.02 19.14 -5.73
N ASN A 35 -8.29 19.44 -5.97
CA ASN A 35 -9.25 19.84 -4.94
C ASN A 35 -9.65 18.66 -4.03
N CYS A 36 -8.66 17.97 -3.45
CA CYS A 36 -8.88 16.96 -2.41
C CYS A 36 -9.31 17.67 -1.12
N SER A 37 -10.21 17.05 -0.37
CA SER A 37 -10.73 17.58 0.90
C SER A 37 -9.71 17.50 2.05
N SER A 38 -8.70 16.65 1.91
CA SER A 38 -7.72 16.34 2.96
C SER A 38 -6.47 15.68 2.37
N GLY A 39 -5.37 15.74 3.13
CA GLY A 39 -4.13 15.01 2.83
C GLY A 39 -2.89 15.89 2.73
N ASP A 40 -1.73 15.25 2.83
CA ASP A 40 -0.42 15.86 2.63
C ASP A 40 0.36 15.08 1.57
N SER A 41 0.42 15.61 0.36
CA SER A 41 1.07 14.99 -0.80
C SER A 41 2.59 14.87 -0.68
N GLU A 42 3.22 15.58 0.25
CA GLU A 42 4.66 15.53 0.50
C GLU A 42 5.02 14.52 1.60
N ARG A 43 4.04 14.09 2.42
CA ARG A 43 4.27 13.17 3.55
C ARG A 43 3.54 11.85 3.43
N GLU A 44 2.23 11.87 3.17
CA GLU A 44 1.36 10.69 3.22
C GLU A 44 1.76 9.57 2.24
N PRO A 45 2.24 9.84 1.00
CA PRO A 45 2.69 8.77 0.11
C PRO A 45 3.83 7.94 0.68
N PHE A 46 4.76 8.56 1.41
CA PHE A 46 5.88 7.86 2.02
C PHE A 46 5.44 7.04 3.24
N ILE A 47 4.52 7.57 4.03
CA ILE A 47 3.91 6.85 5.17
C ILE A 47 3.15 5.63 4.66
N ALA A 48 2.32 5.80 3.63
CA ALA A 48 1.56 4.72 3.00
C ALA A 48 2.49 3.64 2.43
N ALA A 49 3.51 4.03 1.65
CA ALA A 49 4.48 3.09 1.08
C ALA A 49 5.26 2.32 2.16
N HIS A 50 5.73 3.00 3.20
CA HIS A 50 6.44 2.36 4.31
C HIS A 50 5.57 1.31 5.01
N ASN A 51 4.31 1.65 5.31
CA ASN A 51 3.37 0.73 5.93
C ASN A 51 3.03 -0.45 5.01
N MET A 52 2.87 -0.24 3.70
CA MET A 52 2.66 -1.34 2.75
C MET A 52 3.83 -2.32 2.72
N ILE A 53 5.07 -1.83 2.82
CA ILE A 53 6.28 -2.68 2.91
C ILE A 53 6.25 -3.50 4.20
N LEU A 54 5.97 -2.88 5.34
CA LEU A 54 5.89 -3.58 6.62
C LEU A 54 4.76 -4.62 6.63
N SER A 55 3.58 -4.27 6.11
CA SER A 55 2.46 -5.21 5.97
C SER A 55 2.80 -6.38 5.05
N HIS A 56 3.51 -6.13 3.94
CA HIS A 56 3.99 -7.21 3.06
C HIS A 56 4.90 -8.16 3.82
N ALA A 57 5.92 -7.65 4.51
CA ALA A 57 6.85 -8.45 5.28
C ALA A 57 6.14 -9.27 6.37
N ALA A 58 5.19 -8.68 7.10
CA ALA A 58 4.42 -9.37 8.11
C ALA A 58 3.57 -10.53 7.53
N VAL A 59 2.91 -10.31 6.39
CA VAL A 59 2.12 -11.38 5.75
C VAL A 59 3.01 -12.49 5.21
N VAL A 60 4.17 -12.16 4.65
CA VAL A 60 5.15 -13.16 4.19
C VAL A 60 5.65 -14.01 5.37
N ASP A 61 5.98 -13.39 6.50
CA ASP A 61 6.40 -14.10 7.72
C ASP A 61 5.30 -15.06 8.22
N VAL A 62 4.06 -14.61 8.31
CA VAL A 62 2.91 -15.46 8.68
C VAL A 62 2.72 -16.61 7.69
N TYR A 63 2.84 -16.34 6.39
CA TYR A 63 2.70 -17.38 5.37
C TYR A 63 3.78 -18.45 5.53
N GLN A 64 5.04 -18.05 5.70
CA GLN A 64 6.17 -18.95 5.83
C GLN A 64 6.12 -19.78 7.12
N THR A 65 5.67 -19.20 8.22
CA THR A 65 5.65 -19.86 9.53
C THR A 65 4.44 -20.78 9.73
N MET A 66 3.29 -20.44 9.15
CA MET A 66 2.02 -21.12 9.47
C MET A 66 1.41 -21.90 8.31
N TYR A 67 1.71 -21.53 7.06
CA TYR A 67 0.97 -22.04 5.89
C TYR A 67 1.86 -22.68 4.82
N GLN A 68 3.12 -22.28 4.74
CA GLN A 68 4.09 -22.87 3.82
C GLN A 68 4.65 -24.16 4.41
N VAL A 69 3.92 -25.25 4.22
CA VAL A 69 4.44 -26.60 4.52
C VAL A 69 5.59 -26.86 3.55
N HIS A 70 6.78 -27.11 4.09
CA HIS A 70 7.92 -27.61 3.32
C HIS A 70 7.50 -28.98 2.77
N GLY A 71 7.24 -29.04 1.47
CA GLY A 71 6.98 -30.29 0.75
C GLY A 71 8.27 -31.05 0.51
#